data_AF-A0AB39QEK7-F1
#
_entry.id   AF-A0AB39QEK7-F1
#
_cell.length_a   1.000
_cell.length_b   1.000
_cell.length_c   1.000
_cell.angle_alpha   90.00
_cell.angle_beta   90.00
_cell.angle_gamma   90.00
#
_symmetry.space_group_name_H-M   'P 1'
#
loop_
_entity.id
_entity.type
_entity.pdbx_description
1 polymer ?
#
loop_
_entity_poly.entity_id
_entity_poly.type
_entity_poly.pdbx_seq_one_letter_code
_entity_poly.pdbx_strand_id
1 'polypeptide(L)'
;MAHLACLLEDHSTLPREQRILLQLLKIQEEAGEVAEAVIGAMGQNPRKGHSHTWDDVEAEICDVIVTGMVALARMNPDAQAVFARHMDRIASRDLVAQRETTDARAANSHPAPATGQQR
;
A
#
# COMPACT_ATOMS: atom_id res chain seq x y z
N MET A 1 -16.02 0.45 -8.18
CA MET A 1 -14.80 0.01 -8.89
C MET A 1 -15.07 -0.37 -10.34
N ALA A 2 -15.87 -1.40 -10.64
CA ALA A 2 -16.16 -1.78 -12.03
C ALA A 2 -16.72 -0.62 -12.89
N HIS A 3 -17.60 0.21 -12.32
CA HIS A 3 -18.14 1.40 -12.98
C HIS A 3 -17.07 2.47 -13.31
N LEU A 4 -16.14 2.74 -12.39
CA LEU A 4 -15.03 3.68 -12.62
C LEU A 4 -14.07 3.15 -13.70
N ALA A 5 -13.75 1.86 -13.65
CA ALA A 5 -12.91 1.23 -14.67
C ALA A 5 -13.56 1.29 -16.07
N CYS A 6 -14.87 1.09 -16.16
CA CYS A 6 -15.65 1.18 -17.39
C CYS A 6 -15.71 2.61 -17.95
N LEU A 7 -15.96 3.63 -17.10
CA LEU A 7 -15.92 5.03 -17.52
C LEU A 7 -14.56 5.45 -18.10
N LEU A 8 -13.48 4.89 -17.54
CA LEU A 8 -12.12 5.10 -18.04
C LEU A 8 -11.80 4.28 -19.32
N GLU A 9 -12.67 3.36 -19.74
CA GLU A 9 -12.53 2.61 -21.00
C GLU A 9 -13.13 3.33 -22.21
N ASP A 10 -14.21 4.10 -22.01
CA ASP A 10 -14.98 4.72 -23.11
C ASP A 10 -14.18 5.67 -24.02
N HIS A 11 -13.02 6.12 -23.55
CA HIS A 11 -12.17 7.08 -24.27
C HIS A 11 -11.01 6.44 -25.04
N SER A 12 -10.74 5.13 -24.86
CA SER A 12 -9.55 4.48 -25.43
C SER A 12 -9.87 3.52 -26.57
N THR A 13 -9.27 3.75 -27.74
CA THR A 13 -9.38 2.87 -28.92
C THR A 13 -8.37 1.73 -28.95
N LEU A 14 -7.50 1.63 -27.93
CA LEU A 14 -6.45 0.61 -27.88
C LEU A 14 -6.99 -0.77 -27.50
N PRO A 15 -6.38 -1.87 -27.98
CA PRO A 15 -6.62 -3.22 -27.49
C PRO A 15 -6.57 -3.36 -25.96
N ARG A 16 -7.41 -4.24 -25.40
CA ARG A 16 -7.56 -4.43 -23.95
C ARG A 16 -6.23 -4.69 -23.22
N GLU A 17 -5.38 -5.55 -23.77
CA GLU A 17 -4.08 -5.86 -23.17
C GLU A 17 -3.18 -4.63 -23.05
N GLN A 18 -3.15 -3.79 -24.09
CA GLN A 18 -2.41 -2.53 -24.06
C GLN A 18 -2.99 -1.55 -23.05
N ARG A 19 -4.32 -1.48 -22.92
CA ARG A 19 -4.96 -0.64 -21.88
C ARG A 19 -4.61 -1.09 -20.46
N ILE A 20 -4.45 -2.40 -20.24
CA ILE A 20 -3.97 -2.93 -18.95
C ILE A 20 -2.52 -2.52 -18.72
N LEU A 21 -1.65 -2.69 -19.72
CA LEU A 21 -0.25 -2.29 -19.60
C LEU A 21 -0.12 -0.80 -19.27
N LEU A 22 -0.84 0.07 -19.99
CA LEU A 22 -0.84 1.50 -19.70
C LEU A 22 -1.38 1.81 -18.30
N GLN A 23 -2.42 1.10 -17.84
CA GLN A 23 -2.93 1.27 -16.48
C GLN A 23 -1.91 0.84 -15.41
N LEU A 24 -1.11 -0.20 -15.68
CA LEU A 24 -0.03 -0.60 -14.78
C LEU A 24 1.08 0.45 -14.74
N LEU A 25 1.40 1.08 -15.87
CA LEU A 25 2.37 2.18 -15.92
C LEU A 25 1.89 3.41 -15.16
N LYS A 26 0.57 3.69 -15.18
CA LYS A 26 -0.02 4.79 -14.39
C LYS A 26 0.27 4.68 -12.90
N ILE A 27 0.40 3.48 -12.34
CA ILE A 27 0.77 3.30 -10.92
C ILE A 27 2.11 4.00 -10.61
N GLN A 28 3.07 3.93 -11.54
CA GLN A 28 4.38 4.58 -11.36
C GLN A 28 4.29 6.10 -11.50
N GLU A 29 3.36 6.59 -12.31
CA GLU A 29 3.06 8.02 -12.46
C GLU A 29 2.51 8.58 -11.15
N GLU A 30 1.43 7.99 -10.61
CA GLU A 30 0.83 8.43 -9.34
C GLU A 30 1.82 8.34 -8.17
N ALA A 31 2.66 7.28 -8.14
CA ALA A 31 3.71 7.16 -7.13
C ALA A 31 4.78 8.26 -7.24
N GLY A 32 5.01 8.77 -8.45
CA GLY A 32 5.85 9.94 -8.70
C GLY A 32 5.22 11.23 -8.20
N GLU A 33 3.90 11.38 -8.35
CA GLU A 33 3.15 12.54 -7.84
C GLU A 33 3.15 12.57 -6.31
N VAL A 34 2.99 11.43 -5.63
CA VAL A 34 3.21 11.32 -4.17
C VAL A 34 4.60 11.82 -3.79
N ALA A 35 5.64 11.42 -4.53
CA ALA A 35 7.00 11.85 -4.24
C ALA A 35 7.18 13.37 -4.44
N GLU A 36 6.60 13.93 -5.49
CA GLU A 36 6.60 15.39 -5.73
C GLU A 36 5.85 16.15 -4.63
N ALA A 37 4.68 15.65 -4.21
CA ALA A 37 3.89 16.22 -3.13
C ALA A 37 4.67 16.22 -1.82
N VAL A 38 5.33 15.12 -1.45
CA VAL A 38 6.17 15.03 -0.24
C VAL A 38 7.34 16.01 -0.29
N ILE A 39 8.06 16.07 -1.41
CA ILE A 39 9.17 17.03 -1.58
C ILE A 39 8.67 18.47 -1.43
N GLY A 40 7.48 18.76 -1.98
CA GLY A 40 6.80 20.04 -1.85
C GLY A 40 6.37 20.35 -0.42
N ALA A 41 5.81 19.38 0.30
CA ALA A 41 5.34 19.53 1.69
C ALA A 41 6.49 19.70 2.69
N MET A 42 7.64 19.06 2.44
CA MET A 42 8.85 19.25 3.24
C MET A 42 9.63 20.53 2.90
N GLY A 43 9.19 21.28 1.88
CA GLY A 43 9.88 22.47 1.39
C GLY A 43 11.27 22.18 0.79
N GLN A 44 11.55 20.93 0.40
CA GLN A 44 12.87 20.50 -0.07
C GLN A 44 13.09 20.80 -1.55
N ASN A 45 12.12 21.38 -2.25
CA ASN A 45 12.28 21.86 -3.61
C ASN A 45 12.99 23.24 -3.62
N PRO A 46 14.27 23.35 -4.00
CA PRO A 46 15.02 24.60 -3.88
C PRO A 46 14.47 25.73 -4.77
N ARG A 47 13.67 25.38 -5.79
CA ARG A 47 13.06 26.34 -6.72
C ARG A 47 11.68 26.84 -6.28
N LYS A 48 10.98 26.09 -5.42
CA LYS A 48 9.57 26.36 -5.06
C LYS A 48 9.32 26.46 -3.55
N GLY A 49 10.25 26.06 -2.68
CA GLY A 49 10.02 26.02 -1.24
C GLY A 49 8.88 25.07 -0.87
N HIS A 50 8.02 25.48 0.07
CA HIS A 50 6.80 24.74 0.42
C HIS A 50 5.74 24.94 -0.66
N SER A 51 5.64 23.97 -1.59
CA SER A 51 4.70 24.05 -2.71
C SER A 51 3.45 23.19 -2.53
N HIS A 52 3.46 22.28 -1.58
CA HIS A 52 2.37 21.35 -1.28
C HIS A 52 2.14 21.30 0.22
N THR A 53 1.00 20.74 0.61
CA THR A 53 0.59 20.44 1.96
C THR A 53 0.61 18.92 2.18
N TRP A 54 0.46 18.48 3.42
CA TRP A 54 0.26 17.05 3.71
C TRP A 54 -1.10 16.55 3.21
N ASP A 55 -2.11 17.42 3.11
CA ASP A 55 -3.40 17.08 2.51
C ASP A 55 -3.24 16.74 1.02
N ASP A 56 -2.35 17.44 0.31
CA ASP A 56 -2.01 17.10 -1.08
C ASP A 56 -1.35 15.71 -1.15
N VAL A 57 -0.46 15.37 -0.22
CA VAL A 57 0.13 14.02 -0.14
C VAL A 57 -0.93 12.95 0.08
N GLU A 58 -1.91 13.20 0.94
CA GLU A 58 -3.03 12.27 1.18
C GLU A 58 -3.87 12.06 -0.08
N ALA A 59 -4.11 13.13 -0.85
CA ALA A 59 -4.81 13.04 -2.14
C ALA A 59 -4.04 12.16 -3.13
N GLU A 60 -2.73 12.39 -3.29
CA GLU A 60 -1.90 11.58 -4.21
C GLU A 60 -1.85 10.09 -3.80
N ILE A 61 -1.86 9.80 -2.49
CA ILE A 61 -1.96 8.40 -2.01
C ILE A 61 -3.30 7.79 -2.40
N CYS A 62 -4.39 8.55 -2.32
CA CYS A 62 -5.70 8.08 -2.77
C CYS A 62 -5.67 7.75 -4.27
N ASP A 63 -5.00 8.56 -5.08
CA ASP A 63 -4.88 8.34 -6.52
C ASP A 63 -4.06 7.08 -6.85
N VAL A 64 -2.96 6.81 -6.14
CA VAL A 64 -2.24 5.52 -6.24
C VAL A 64 -3.17 4.34 -5.93
N ILE A 65 -3.95 4.41 -4.85
CA ILE A 65 -4.86 3.33 -4.44
C ILE A 65 -5.94 3.12 -5.51
N VAL A 66 -6.58 4.19 -5.98
CA VAL A 66 -7.61 4.14 -7.01
C VAL A 66 -7.04 3.56 -8.31
N THR A 67 -5.87 4.02 -8.74
CA THR A 67 -5.17 3.54 -9.94
C THR A 67 -4.82 2.06 -9.84
N GLY A 68 -4.33 1.60 -8.68
CA GLY A 68 -4.08 0.18 -8.43
C GLY A 68 -5.35 -0.67 -8.45
N MET A 69 -6.44 -0.18 -7.86
CA MET A 69 -7.73 -0.87 -7.87
C MET A 69 -8.36 -0.95 -9.27
N VAL A 70 -8.23 0.10 -10.08
CA VAL A 70 -8.63 0.08 -11.50
C VAL A 70 -7.80 -0.93 -12.28
N ALA A 71 -6.48 -0.98 -12.06
CA ALA A 71 -5.62 -1.97 -12.70
C ALA A 71 -6.07 -3.40 -12.36
N LEU A 72 -6.32 -3.69 -11.08
CA LEU A 72 -6.77 -5.00 -10.63
C LEU A 72 -8.13 -5.37 -11.24
N ALA A 73 -9.08 -4.44 -11.28
CA ALA A 73 -10.40 -4.63 -11.90
C ALA A 73 -10.31 -4.91 -13.41
N ARG A 74 -9.39 -4.24 -14.11
CA ARG A 74 -9.15 -4.51 -15.53
C ARG A 74 -8.54 -5.89 -15.76
N MET A 75 -7.65 -6.34 -14.88
CA MET A 75 -6.99 -7.65 -15.00
C MET A 75 -7.91 -8.81 -14.61
N ASN A 76 -8.78 -8.62 -13.63
CA ASN A 76 -9.60 -9.69 -13.06
C ASN A 76 -11.04 -9.19 -12.79
N PRO A 77 -12.08 -9.83 -13.38
CA PRO A 77 -13.46 -9.45 -13.13
C PRO A 77 -13.89 -9.62 -11.65
N ASP A 78 -13.25 -10.53 -10.92
CA ASP A 78 -13.46 -10.78 -9.49
C ASP A 78 -12.49 -9.99 -8.59
N ALA A 79 -12.00 -8.84 -9.05
CA ALA A 79 -10.99 -8.03 -8.36
C ALA A 79 -11.29 -7.78 -6.87
N GLN A 80 -12.56 -7.56 -6.51
CA GLN A 80 -12.97 -7.37 -5.11
C GLN A 80 -12.64 -8.60 -4.25
N ALA A 81 -12.98 -9.80 -4.72
CA ALA A 81 -12.71 -11.03 -4.01
C ALA A 81 -11.20 -11.34 -3.97
N VAL A 82 -10.47 -11.02 -5.04
CA VAL A 82 -9.00 -11.15 -5.08
C VAL A 82 -8.35 -10.26 -4.03
N PHE A 83 -8.75 -8.99 -3.98
CA PHE A 83 -8.22 -8.01 -3.02
C PHE A 83 -8.55 -8.41 -1.58
N ALA A 84 -9.81 -8.75 -1.30
CA ALA A 84 -10.23 -9.21 0.04
C ALA A 84 -9.41 -10.41 0.54
N ARG A 85 -9.27 -11.46 -0.29
CA ARG A 85 -8.43 -12.62 0.06
C ARG A 85 -6.96 -12.24 0.27
N HIS A 86 -6.45 -11.24 -0.44
CA HIS A 86 -5.10 -10.77 -0.25
C HIS A 86 -4.94 -10.06 1.10
N MET A 87 -5.89 -9.18 1.45
CA MET A 87 -5.94 -8.50 2.75
C MET A 87 -6.06 -9.48 3.92
N ASP A 88 -6.95 -10.47 3.83
CA ASP A 88 -7.11 -11.51 4.86
C ASP A 88 -5.80 -12.26 5.12
N ARG A 89 -5.04 -12.53 4.04
CA ARG A 89 -3.74 -13.19 4.14
C ARG A 89 -2.70 -12.31 4.84
N ILE A 90 -2.65 -11.01 4.53
CA ILE A 90 -1.74 -10.07 5.21
C ILE A 90 -2.09 -10.01 6.70
N ALA A 91 -3.36 -9.76 7.02
CA ALA A 91 -3.82 -9.68 8.41
C ALA A 91 -3.51 -10.96 9.20
N SER A 92 -3.72 -12.13 8.58
CA SER A 92 -3.38 -13.42 9.20
C SER A 92 -1.88 -13.58 9.46
N ARG A 93 -1.01 -13.11 8.55
CA ARG A 93 0.45 -13.17 8.73
C ARG A 93 0.92 -12.26 9.87
N ASP A 94 0.39 -11.05 9.95
CA ASP A 94 0.77 -10.09 10.99
C ASP A 94 0.39 -10.62 12.38
N LEU A 95 -0.79 -11.24 12.51
CA LEU A 95 -1.23 -11.88 13.75
C LEU A 95 -0.32 -13.04 14.19
N VAL A 96 0.17 -13.85 13.24
CA VAL A 96 1.12 -14.94 13.53
C VAL A 96 2.46 -14.37 14.00
N ALA A 97 3.01 -13.37 13.30
CA ALA A 97 4.25 -12.72 13.67
C ALA A 97 4.18 -12.06 15.07
N GLN A 98 3.03 -11.48 15.42
CA GLN A 98 2.80 -10.89 16.74
C GLN A 98 2.73 -11.95 17.85
N ARG A 99 2.12 -13.12 17.60
CA ARG A 99 2.08 -14.23 18.56
C ARG A 99 3.48 -14.79 18.82
N GLU A 100 4.25 -15.06 17.76
CA GLU A 100 5.63 -15.56 17.89
C GLU A 100 6.52 -14.57 18.66
N THR A 101 6.36 -13.27 18.40
CA THR A 101 7.09 -12.21 19.14
C THR A 101 6.68 -12.17 20.61
N THR A 102 5.39 -12.35 20.91
CA THR A 102 4.86 -12.33 22.28
C THR A 102 5.32 -13.56 23.07
N ASP A 103 5.25 -14.75 22.46
CA ASP A 103 5.68 -16.01 23.06
C ASP A 103 7.20 -16.00 23.32
N ALA A 104 8.00 -15.48 22.38
CA ALA A 104 9.44 -15.30 22.56
C ALA A 104 9.78 -14.33 23.70
N ARG A 105 9.01 -13.25 23.87
CA ARG A 105 9.19 -12.28 24.95
C ARG A 105 8.77 -12.85 26.32
N ALA A 106 7.75 -13.71 26.35
CA ALA A 106 7.30 -14.42 27.55
C ALA A 106 8.29 -15.54 27.97
N ALA A 107 8.91 -16.22 27.00
CA ALA A 107 9.96 -17.20 27.27
C ALA A 107 11.22 -16.56 27.86
N ASN A 108 11.56 -15.34 27.44
CA ASN A 108 12.71 -14.58 27.95
C ASN A 108 12.48 -13.83 29.28
N SER A 109 11.25 -13.85 29.84
CA SER A 109 10.92 -13.17 31.10
C SER A 109 10.80 -14.10 32.31
N HIS A 110 11.05 -15.40 32.16
CA HIS A 110 11.18 -16.31 33.30
C HIS A 110 12.48 -16.03 34.07
N PRO A 111 12.44 -15.70 35.38
CA PRO A 111 13.66 -15.48 36.16
C PRO A 111 14.40 -16.81 36.33
N ALA A 112 15.72 -16.77 36.17
CA ALA A 112 16.59 -17.92 36.45
C ALA A 112 16.35 -18.43 37.89
N PRO A 113 16.37 -19.76 38.13
CA PRO A 113 16.15 -20.29 39.47
C PRO A 113 17.24 -19.75 40.40
N ALA A 114 16.83 -19.17 41.53
CA ALA A 114 17.74 -18.62 42.52
C ALA A 114 18.69 -19.72 43.00
N THR A 115 19.96 -19.62 42.60
CA THR A 115 21.01 -20.56 43.00
C THR A 115 21.21 -20.43 44.50
N GLY A 116 20.70 -21.42 45.23
CA GLY A 116 20.83 -21.53 46.68
C GLY A 116 22.31 -21.56 47.08
N GLN A 117 22.68 -20.61 47.93
CA GLN A 117 23.98 -20.50 48.56
C GLN A 117 24.05 -21.52 49.72
N GLN A 118 24.85 -22.57 49.58
CA GLN A 118 25.31 -23.45 50.66
C GLN A 118 26.84 -23.44 50.58
N ARG A 119 27.47 -22.55 51.36
CA ARG A 119 28.15 -22.80 52.65
C ARG A 119 29.50 -23.47 52.48
#